data_AF-A0A970W7L2-F1
#
_entry.id   AF-A0A970W7L2-F1
#
_cell.length_a   1.000
_cell.length_b   1.000
_cell.length_c   1.000
_cell.angle_alpha   90.00
_cell.angle_beta   90.00
_cell.angle_gamma   90.00
#
_symmetry.space_group_name_H-M   'P 1'
#
loop_
_entity.id
_entity.type
_entity.pdbx_description
1 polymer ?
#
loop_
_entity_poly.entity_id
_entity_poly.type
_entity_poly.pdbx_seq_one_letter_code
_entity_poly.pdbx_strand_id
1 'polypeptide(L)'
;MLELLPDFLREIVSTTMNVVLMMSLLQPKYGKLVTRLTMLGILTVDLGTAFYCYLSGNLTMLARIDTVLFAALCFVIKPLFKDTFMQWLFSYITIQNITDAVVIISFVGSRRLPYPAYANVAIRLVLFLIFYFLMRYKVRPLYRQLVEHWNVFFYVALSVWITYTYVVVTADDIVVTLTQLSAPLMFITLIAFTAYVSVCHALSTLSRENALREDKLRADNRQEILQSELASQEDFVRMAKQSRHDLRHHNALLADYLDRGDIDGAQRNIFCNTTLT
;
A
#
# COMPACT_ATOMS: atom_id res chain seq x y z
N MET A 1 14.87 42.13 -6.73
CA MET A 1 15.43 40.76 -6.83
C MET A 1 15.68 40.11 -5.47
N LEU A 2 16.33 40.77 -4.49
CA LEU A 2 16.53 40.18 -3.15
C LEU A 2 15.23 39.90 -2.37
N GLU A 3 14.16 40.66 -2.59
CA GLU A 3 12.86 40.47 -1.91
C GLU A 3 12.06 39.27 -2.43
N LEU A 4 12.27 38.87 -3.69
CA LEU A 4 11.59 37.71 -4.32
C LEU A 4 12.33 36.39 -4.09
N LEU A 5 13.60 36.45 -3.68
CA LEU A 5 14.46 35.30 -3.47
C LEU A 5 13.88 34.27 -2.47
N PRO A 6 13.35 34.65 -1.29
CA PRO A 6 12.75 33.69 -0.36
C PRO A 6 11.49 33.03 -0.92
N ASP A 7 10.69 33.75 -1.71
CA ASP A 7 9.49 33.19 -2.35
C ASP A 7 9.85 32.20 -3.46
N PHE A 8 10.87 32.50 -4.26
CA PHE A 8 11.43 31.55 -5.23
C PHE A 8 12.01 30.31 -4.58
N LEU A 9 12.77 30.47 -3.49
CA LEU A 9 13.35 29.33 -2.76
C LEU A 9 12.27 28.43 -2.17
N ARG A 10 11.21 29.05 -1.64
CA ARG A 10 10.03 28.36 -1.12
C ARG A 10 9.32 27.54 -2.21
N GLU A 11 9.18 28.09 -3.41
CA GLU A 11 8.56 27.41 -4.54
C GLU A 11 9.40 26.23 -5.05
N ILE A 12 10.70 26.45 -5.19
CA ILE A 12 11.67 25.42 -5.61
C ILE A 12 11.65 24.24 -4.62
N VAL A 13 11.70 24.51 -3.32
CA VAL A 13 11.65 23.44 -2.31
C VAL A 13 10.37 22.61 -2.44
N SER A 14 9.24 23.25 -2.70
CA SER A 14 7.93 22.60 -2.73
C SER A 14 7.74 21.74 -3.96
N THR A 15 8.04 22.30 -5.14
CA THR A 15 7.99 21.59 -6.42
C THR A 15 8.97 20.42 -6.44
N THR A 16 10.21 20.64 -5.98
CA THR A 16 11.22 19.57 -5.94
C THR A 16 10.81 18.45 -4.97
N MET A 17 10.30 18.78 -3.78
CA MET A 17 9.86 17.77 -2.81
C MET A 17 8.61 17.04 -3.25
N ASN A 18 7.68 17.70 -3.95
CA ASN A 18 6.49 17.07 -4.51
C ASN A 18 6.88 16.02 -5.57
N VAL A 19 7.81 16.37 -6.46
CA VAL A 19 8.38 15.44 -7.44
C VAL A 19 9.07 14.24 -6.77
N VAL A 20 9.82 14.48 -5.68
CA VAL A 20 10.47 13.40 -4.91
C VAL A 20 9.45 12.50 -4.21
N LEU A 21 8.37 13.07 -3.65
CA LEU A 21 7.28 12.31 -3.03
C LEU A 21 6.56 11.44 -4.05
N MET A 22 6.25 11.99 -5.24
CA MET A 22 5.69 11.24 -6.35
C MET A 22 6.60 10.06 -6.75
N MET A 23 7.91 10.29 -6.90
CA MET A 23 8.85 9.19 -7.21
C MET A 23 8.92 8.11 -6.11
N SER A 24 8.65 8.46 -4.85
CA SER A 24 8.69 7.51 -3.74
C SER A 24 7.44 6.64 -3.64
N LEU A 25 6.28 7.18 -4.04
CA LEU A 25 4.98 6.53 -3.90
C LEU A 25 4.53 5.80 -5.17
N LEU A 26 4.83 6.34 -6.34
CA LEU A 26 4.32 5.84 -7.62
C LEU A 26 5.27 4.84 -8.27
N GLN A 27 4.74 3.76 -8.86
CA GLN A 27 5.56 2.76 -9.54
C GLN A 27 5.77 3.12 -11.02
N PRO A 28 7.02 3.42 -11.45
CA PRO A 28 7.28 3.77 -12.84
C PRO A 28 6.99 2.60 -13.76
N LYS A 29 6.22 2.86 -14.83
CA LYS A 29 5.95 1.87 -15.89
C LYS A 29 7.14 1.70 -16.83
N TYR A 30 7.85 2.81 -17.09
CA TYR A 30 8.97 2.91 -18.00
C TYR A 30 10.31 2.83 -17.27
N GLY A 31 11.41 2.74 -18.02
CA GLY A 31 12.77 2.69 -17.44
C GLY A 31 13.10 3.93 -16.60
N LYS A 32 14.01 3.76 -15.63
CA LYS A 32 14.40 4.80 -14.65
C LYS A 32 14.87 6.13 -15.29
N LEU A 33 15.34 6.11 -16.54
CA LEU A 33 15.76 7.32 -17.25
C LEU A 33 14.56 8.11 -17.76
N VAL A 34 13.58 7.44 -18.39
CA VAL A 34 12.37 8.07 -18.94
C VAL A 34 11.56 8.70 -17.83
N THR A 35 11.34 7.99 -16.72
CA THR A 35 10.63 8.56 -15.56
C THR A 35 11.35 9.78 -15.00
N ARG A 36 12.69 9.75 -14.87
CA ARG A 36 13.45 10.91 -14.38
C ARG A 36 13.35 12.11 -15.32
N LEU A 37 13.40 11.89 -16.63
CA LEU A 37 13.25 12.96 -17.63
C LEU A 37 11.85 13.56 -17.62
N THR A 38 10.81 12.74 -17.52
CA THR A 38 9.43 13.24 -17.43
C THR A 38 9.20 14.05 -16.15
N MET A 39 9.73 13.57 -15.03
CA MET A 39 9.66 14.30 -13.75
C MET A 39 10.46 15.61 -13.76
N LEU A 40 11.60 15.64 -14.45
CA LEU A 40 12.34 16.89 -14.72
C LEU A 40 11.53 17.83 -15.61
N GLY A 41 10.84 17.31 -16.62
CA GLY A 41 9.95 18.10 -17.48
C GLY A 41 8.83 18.76 -16.69
N ILE A 42 8.16 18.02 -15.81
CA ILE A 42 7.13 18.55 -14.91
C ILE A 42 7.71 19.65 -14.02
N LEU A 43 8.85 19.38 -13.37
CA LEU A 43 9.54 20.36 -12.53
C LEU A 43 9.84 21.65 -13.30
N THR A 44 10.28 21.56 -14.57
CA THR A 44 10.57 22.74 -15.38
C THR A 44 9.32 23.53 -15.77
N VAL A 45 8.20 22.85 -16.02
CA VAL A 45 6.93 23.51 -16.35
C VAL A 45 6.36 24.21 -15.11
N ASP A 46 6.40 23.56 -13.95
CA ASP A 46 5.93 24.13 -12.68
C ASP A 46 6.78 25.36 -12.30
N LEU A 47 8.11 25.22 -12.32
CA LEU A 47 9.02 26.34 -12.03
C LEU A 47 8.91 27.48 -13.05
N GLY A 48 8.70 27.16 -14.33
CA GLY A 48 8.50 28.17 -15.38
C GLY A 48 7.21 28.95 -15.21
N THR A 49 6.12 28.25 -14.85
CA THR A 49 4.81 28.87 -14.56
C THR A 49 4.90 29.75 -13.32
N ALA A 50 5.58 29.26 -12.28
CA ALA A 50 5.83 30.05 -11.08
C ALA A 50 6.65 31.32 -11.37
N PHE A 51 7.71 31.20 -12.16
CA PHE A 51 8.55 32.34 -12.55
C PHE A 51 7.76 33.43 -13.28
N TYR A 52 6.86 33.04 -14.19
CA TYR A 52 5.97 33.96 -14.90
C TYR A 52 4.97 34.66 -13.96
N CYS A 53 4.39 33.91 -13.02
CA CYS A 53 3.44 34.45 -12.04
C CYS A 53 4.08 35.36 -10.98
N TYR A 54 5.31 35.07 -10.55
CA TYR A 54 6.06 35.96 -9.65
C TYR A 54 6.45 37.28 -10.33
N LEU A 55 6.76 37.26 -11.64
CA LEU A 55 7.02 38.48 -12.41
C LEU A 55 5.79 39.35 -12.64
N SER A 56 4.60 38.76 -12.66
CA SER A 56 3.32 39.46 -12.83
C SER A 56 2.71 39.96 -11.51
N GLY A 57 3.35 39.68 -10.36
CA GLY A 57 3.01 40.27 -9.06
C GLY A 57 1.69 39.80 -8.43
N ASN A 58 1.05 38.78 -9.00
CA ASN A 58 -0.27 38.32 -8.56
C ASN A 58 -0.21 36.90 -7.97
N LEU A 59 0.02 36.81 -6.66
CA LEU A 59 0.13 35.54 -5.93
C LEU A 59 -1.19 34.74 -5.91
N THR A 60 -2.35 35.40 -6.03
CA THR A 60 -3.65 34.71 -6.13
C THR A 60 -3.78 33.98 -7.46
N MET A 61 -3.34 34.61 -8.55
CA MET A 61 -3.33 34.00 -9.88
C MET A 61 -2.35 32.83 -9.92
N LEU A 62 -1.21 32.92 -9.22
CA LEU A 62 -0.25 31.83 -9.08
C LEU A 62 -0.93 30.57 -8.54
N ALA A 63 -1.57 30.60 -7.37
CA ALA A 63 -2.09 29.36 -6.81
C ALA A 63 -3.30 28.81 -7.57
N ARG A 64 -4.13 29.66 -8.20
CA ARG A 64 -5.22 29.19 -9.07
C ARG A 64 -4.66 28.45 -10.29
N ILE A 65 -3.64 29.02 -10.94
CA ILE A 65 -2.97 28.38 -12.07
C ILE A 65 -2.28 27.10 -11.61
N ASP A 66 -1.58 27.13 -10.48
CA ASP A 66 -0.87 25.97 -9.96
C ASP A 66 -1.85 24.81 -9.66
N THR A 67 -3.01 25.11 -9.08
CA THR A 67 -4.06 24.10 -8.80
C THR A 67 -4.60 23.46 -10.09
N VAL A 68 -4.84 24.28 -11.12
CA VAL A 68 -5.31 23.81 -12.44
C VAL A 68 -4.22 23.04 -13.19
N LEU A 69 -2.98 23.50 -13.11
CA LEU A 69 -1.83 22.91 -13.78
C LEU A 69 -1.47 21.57 -13.14
N PHE A 70 -1.50 21.47 -11.80
CA PHE A 70 -1.42 20.20 -11.09
C PHE A 70 -2.54 19.24 -11.50
N ALA A 71 -3.80 19.69 -11.56
CA ALA A 71 -4.90 18.85 -12.02
C ALA A 71 -4.75 18.38 -13.48
N ALA A 72 -4.24 19.23 -14.38
CA ALA A 72 -3.99 18.88 -15.77
C ALA A 72 -2.81 17.90 -15.91
N LEU A 73 -1.71 18.15 -15.19
CA LEU A 73 -0.54 17.28 -15.13
C LEU A 73 -0.91 15.90 -14.58
N CYS A 74 -1.82 15.83 -13.61
CA CYS A 74 -2.41 14.57 -13.13
C CYS A 74 -2.85 13.71 -14.34
N PHE A 75 -3.74 14.19 -15.19
CA PHE A 75 -4.23 13.42 -16.34
C PHE A 75 -3.13 13.05 -17.35
N VAL A 76 -2.15 13.94 -17.58
CA VAL A 76 -1.06 13.71 -18.53
C VAL A 76 -0.07 12.65 -18.05
N ILE A 77 0.17 12.56 -16.74
CA ILE A 77 1.18 11.67 -16.16
C ILE A 77 0.62 10.27 -15.87
N LYS A 78 -0.72 10.11 -15.79
CA LYS A 78 -1.36 8.79 -15.61
C LYS A 78 -0.77 7.65 -16.47
N PRO A 79 -0.55 7.79 -17.79
CA PRO A 79 0.01 6.73 -18.63
C PRO A 79 1.44 6.28 -18.25
N LEU A 80 2.19 7.07 -17.47
CA LEU A 80 3.57 6.78 -17.07
C LEU A 80 3.70 5.82 -15.87
N PHE A 81 2.61 5.50 -15.19
CA PHE A 81 2.64 4.65 -13.99
C PHE A 81 1.96 3.31 -14.21
N LYS A 82 2.51 2.26 -13.58
CA LYS A 82 1.98 0.89 -13.64
C LYS A 82 0.76 0.68 -12.75
N ASP A 83 0.53 1.58 -11.81
CA ASP A 83 -0.54 1.50 -10.83
C ASP A 83 -1.92 1.59 -11.51
N THR A 84 -2.92 0.90 -10.94
CA THR A 84 -4.30 1.01 -11.42
C THR A 84 -4.80 2.46 -11.34
N PHE A 85 -5.84 2.82 -12.11
CA PHE A 85 -6.36 4.20 -12.13
C PHE A 85 -6.66 4.74 -10.73
N MET A 86 -7.37 3.96 -9.93
CA MET A 86 -7.76 4.35 -8.57
C MET A 86 -6.59 4.44 -7.59
N GLN A 87 -5.63 3.50 -7.66
CA GLN A 87 -4.42 3.53 -6.83
C GLN A 87 -3.59 4.78 -7.09
N TRP A 88 -3.33 5.05 -8.36
CA TRP A 88 -2.61 6.23 -8.78
C TRP A 88 -3.31 7.52 -8.34
N LEU A 89 -4.64 7.59 -8.51
CA LEU A 89 -5.42 8.76 -8.14
C LEU A 89 -5.41 8.98 -6.63
N PHE A 90 -5.52 7.92 -5.83
CA PHE A 90 -5.40 8.00 -4.37
C PHE A 90 -4.00 8.47 -3.94
N SER A 91 -2.93 7.92 -4.52
CA SER A 91 -1.55 8.38 -4.25
C SER A 91 -1.38 9.84 -4.58
N TYR A 92 -1.87 10.27 -5.74
CA TYR A 92 -1.81 11.64 -6.19
C TYR A 92 -2.53 12.59 -5.21
N ILE A 93 -3.79 12.28 -4.87
CA ILE A 93 -4.59 13.05 -3.93
C ILE A 93 -3.91 13.11 -2.54
N THR A 94 -3.32 12.00 -2.09
CA THR A 94 -2.61 11.96 -0.80
C THR A 94 -1.37 12.86 -0.81
N ILE A 95 -0.60 12.85 -1.90
CA ILE A 95 0.56 13.73 -2.07
C ILE A 95 0.14 15.20 -2.08
N GLN A 96 -0.97 15.52 -2.77
CA GLN A 96 -1.50 16.87 -2.79
C GLN A 96 -1.94 17.34 -1.40
N ASN A 97 -2.70 16.51 -0.68
CA ASN A 97 -3.14 16.80 0.68
C ASN A 97 -1.97 17.02 1.66
N ILE A 98 -0.88 16.27 1.50
CA ILE A 98 0.35 16.48 2.29
C ILE A 98 1.00 17.81 1.92
N THR A 99 1.11 18.10 0.63
CA THR A 99 1.69 19.35 0.15
C THR A 99 0.93 20.55 0.71
N ASP A 100 -0.40 20.54 0.62
CA ASP A 100 -1.29 21.58 1.14
C ASP A 100 -1.16 21.73 2.66
N ALA A 101 -1.14 20.62 3.41
CA ALA A 101 -0.95 20.64 4.85
C ALA A 101 0.43 21.22 5.24
N VAL A 102 1.49 20.87 4.52
CA VAL A 102 2.83 21.42 4.72
C VAL A 102 2.85 22.93 4.45
N VAL A 103 2.15 23.42 3.42
CA VAL A 103 2.02 24.86 3.13
C VAL A 103 1.36 25.58 4.31
N ILE A 104 0.23 25.08 4.79
CA ILE A 104 -0.54 25.71 5.87
C ILE A 104 0.27 25.74 7.17
N ILE A 105 0.86 24.61 7.56
CA ILE A 105 1.63 24.50 8.81
C ILE A 105 2.90 25.37 8.75
N SER A 106 3.62 25.37 7.62
CA SER A 106 4.82 26.20 7.45
C SER A 106 4.48 27.69 7.46
N PHE A 107 3.35 28.09 6.87
CA PHE A 107 2.88 29.48 6.89
C PHE A 107 2.51 29.95 8.30
N VAL A 108 1.72 29.16 9.05
CA VAL A 108 1.33 29.52 10.43
C VAL A 108 2.52 29.47 11.39
N GLY A 109 3.40 28.46 11.25
CA GLY A 109 4.57 28.27 12.11
C GLY A 109 5.64 29.36 11.93
N SER A 110 5.90 29.77 10.69
CA SER A 110 6.92 30.79 10.38
C SER A 110 6.59 32.17 10.94
N ARG A 111 5.32 32.49 11.13
CA ARG A 111 4.86 33.77 11.69
C ARG A 111 5.25 33.98 13.17
N ARG A 112 5.60 32.90 13.89
CA ARG A 112 6.03 32.95 15.30
C ARG A 112 7.55 33.12 15.47
N LEU A 113 8.32 33.14 14.38
CA LEU A 113 9.79 33.17 14.43
C LEU A 113 10.37 34.53 14.00
N PRO A 114 11.53 34.92 14.55
CA PRO A 114 12.28 36.07 14.06
C PRO A 114 12.83 35.73 12.67
N TYR A 115 12.43 36.49 11.64
CA TYR A 115 12.63 36.24 10.19
C TYR A 115 11.67 35.22 9.53
N PRO A 116 10.39 35.59 9.33
CA PRO A 116 9.35 34.70 8.83
C PRO A 116 9.62 34.13 7.42
N ALA A 117 10.31 34.86 6.54
CA ALA A 117 10.56 34.42 5.17
C ALA A 117 11.49 33.19 5.09
N TYR A 118 12.64 33.23 5.76
CA TYR A 118 13.59 32.10 5.79
C TYR A 118 13.15 30.98 6.72
N ALA A 119 12.47 31.32 7.82
CA ALA A 119 11.88 30.35 8.73
C ALA A 119 10.83 29.47 8.04
N ASN A 120 10.03 30.04 7.12
CA ASN A 120 9.06 29.28 6.33
C ASN A 120 9.75 28.21 5.49
N VAL A 121 10.79 28.57 4.75
CA VAL A 121 11.57 27.62 3.94
C VAL A 121 12.16 26.48 4.78
N ALA A 122 12.74 26.82 5.94
CA ALA A 122 13.32 25.83 6.85
C ALA A 122 12.27 24.86 7.43
N ILE A 123 11.15 25.38 7.93
CA ILE A 123 10.04 24.56 8.45
C ILE A 123 9.49 23.66 7.34
N ARG A 124 9.33 24.20 6.12
CA ARG A 124 8.82 23.44 4.98
C ARG A 124 9.73 22.28 4.61
N LEU A 125 11.05 22.50 4.58
CA LEU A 125 12.04 21.45 4.35
C LEU A 125 11.95 20.35 5.42
N VAL A 126 11.90 20.72 6.69
CA VAL A 126 11.81 19.75 7.80
C VAL A 126 10.52 18.94 7.72
N LEU A 127 9.39 19.59 7.46
CA LEU A 127 8.09 18.90 7.33
C LEU A 127 8.08 17.96 6.13
N PHE A 128 8.55 18.39 4.96
CA PHE A 128 8.65 17.52 3.79
C PHE A 128 9.56 16.32 4.04
N LEU A 129 10.69 16.49 4.75
CA LEU A 129 11.54 15.38 5.14
C LEU A 129 10.82 14.41 6.07
N ILE A 130 10.14 14.90 7.11
CA ILE A 130 9.36 14.05 8.03
C ILE A 130 8.30 13.25 7.26
N PHE A 131 7.53 13.91 6.39
CA PHE A 131 6.53 13.24 5.58
C PHE A 131 7.12 12.27 4.56
N TYR A 132 8.25 12.60 3.96
CA TYR A 132 8.99 11.70 3.08
C TYR A 132 9.40 10.42 3.82
N PHE A 133 9.97 10.56 5.03
CA PHE A 133 10.31 9.42 5.88
C PHE A 133 9.07 8.61 6.26
N LEU A 134 7.99 9.27 6.68
CA LEU A 134 6.73 8.61 7.03
C LEU A 134 6.17 7.81 5.85
N MET A 135 6.16 8.41 4.66
CA MET A 135 5.70 7.77 3.43
C MET A 135 6.56 6.56 3.06
N ARG A 136 7.89 6.71 3.11
CA ARG A 136 8.82 5.66 2.72
C ARG A 136 8.81 4.46 3.67
N TYR A 137 8.71 4.70 4.97
CA TYR A 137 8.81 3.64 5.98
C TYR A 137 7.46 3.06 6.42
N LYS A 138 6.42 3.90 6.55
CA LYS A 138 5.11 3.45 7.07
C LYS A 138 4.10 3.23 5.96
N VAL A 139 3.95 4.18 5.03
CA VAL A 139 2.85 4.13 4.05
C VAL A 139 3.16 3.19 2.89
N ARG A 140 4.40 3.15 2.38
CA ARG A 140 4.80 2.28 1.27
C ARG A 140 4.49 0.78 1.50
N PRO A 141 4.80 0.15 2.66
CA PRO A 141 4.43 -1.24 2.89
C PRO A 141 2.90 -1.44 3.01
N LEU A 142 2.19 -0.49 3.63
CA LEU A 142 0.73 -0.51 3.75
C LEU A 142 0.04 -0.33 2.38
N TYR A 143 0.61 0.48 1.51
CA TYR A 143 0.11 0.72 0.16
C TYR A 143 0.06 -0.56 -0.68
N ARG A 144 1.02 -1.47 -0.51
CA ARG A 144 1.00 -2.77 -1.19
C ARG A 144 -0.13 -3.68 -0.71
N GLN A 145 -0.64 -3.44 0.49
CA GLN A 145 -1.71 -4.20 1.14
C GLN A 145 -3.09 -3.55 0.96
N LEU A 146 -3.17 -2.26 0.57
CA LEU A 146 -4.42 -1.57 0.29
C LEU A 146 -5.20 -2.16 -0.90
N VAL A 147 -4.60 -3.09 -1.69
CA VAL A 147 -5.14 -3.60 -2.98
C VAL A 147 -6.62 -4.00 -2.89
N GLU A 148 -7.09 -4.44 -1.73
CA GLU A 148 -8.45 -4.94 -1.51
C GLU A 148 -9.47 -3.91 -0.97
N HIS A 149 -9.07 -2.79 -0.36
CA HIS A 149 -10.00 -1.92 0.40
C HIS A 149 -9.95 -0.41 0.05
N TRP A 150 -9.45 -0.02 -1.13
CA TRP A 150 -9.22 1.39 -1.51
C TRP A 150 -10.44 2.31 -1.42
N ASN A 151 -11.66 1.81 -1.65
CA ASN A 151 -12.83 2.65 -1.86
C ASN A 151 -13.13 3.55 -0.65
N VAL A 152 -13.08 3.00 0.57
CA VAL A 152 -13.36 3.78 1.79
C VAL A 152 -12.30 4.84 2.05
N PHE A 153 -11.02 4.51 1.81
CA PHE A 153 -9.91 5.44 2.00
C PHE A 153 -9.87 6.54 0.95
N PHE A 154 -10.27 6.22 -0.28
CA PHE A 154 -10.40 7.18 -1.35
C PHE A 154 -11.38 8.30 -1.02
N TYR A 155 -12.55 7.98 -0.44
CA TYR A 155 -13.53 8.99 -0.06
C TYR A 155 -13.00 9.96 1.01
N VAL A 156 -12.22 9.46 1.98
CA VAL A 156 -11.60 10.31 3.01
C VAL A 156 -10.52 11.22 2.40
N ALA A 157 -9.66 10.69 1.53
CA ALA A 157 -8.64 11.50 0.88
C ALA A 157 -9.25 12.54 -0.07
N LEU A 158 -10.31 12.16 -0.79
CA LEU A 158 -11.04 13.03 -1.71
C LEU A 158 -11.77 14.15 -0.97
N SER A 159 -12.43 13.86 0.16
CA SER A 159 -13.16 14.89 0.92
C SER A 159 -12.22 15.96 1.47
N VAL A 160 -11.05 15.56 1.97
CA VAL A 160 -10.00 16.48 2.41
C VAL A 160 -9.50 17.34 1.24
N TRP A 161 -9.27 16.72 0.09
CA TRP A 161 -8.78 17.44 -1.11
C TRP A 161 -9.80 18.45 -1.64
N ILE A 162 -11.08 18.07 -1.71
CA ILE A 162 -12.16 18.99 -2.09
C ILE A 162 -12.21 20.16 -1.12
N THR A 163 -12.05 19.91 0.17
CA THR A 163 -12.08 20.96 1.20
C THR A 163 -10.94 21.97 1.01
N TYR A 164 -9.71 21.51 0.77
CA TYR A 164 -8.59 22.42 0.48
C TYR A 164 -8.77 23.18 -0.84
N THR A 165 -9.16 22.46 -1.89
CA THR A 165 -9.37 23.04 -3.23
C THR A 165 -10.46 24.12 -3.18
N TYR A 166 -11.54 23.89 -2.45
CA TYR A 166 -12.62 24.85 -2.29
C TYR A 166 -12.13 26.15 -1.63
N VAL A 167 -11.32 26.06 -0.57
CA VAL A 167 -10.75 27.24 0.09
C VAL A 167 -9.83 28.01 -0.86
N VAL A 168 -9.00 27.31 -1.65
CA VAL A 168 -8.06 27.95 -2.60
C VAL A 168 -8.80 28.63 -3.75
N VAL A 169 -9.82 28.00 -4.32
CA VAL A 169 -10.58 28.54 -5.46
C VAL A 169 -11.43 29.75 -5.05
N THR A 170 -12.00 29.73 -3.85
CA THR A 170 -12.90 30.78 -3.35
C THR A 170 -12.14 31.97 -2.74
N ALA A 171 -10.81 31.87 -2.60
CA ALA A 171 -9.98 32.95 -2.08
C ALA A 171 -9.76 34.05 -3.13
N ASP A 172 -10.07 35.30 -2.78
CA ASP A 172 -9.72 36.48 -3.58
C ASP A 172 -8.27 36.95 -3.35
N ASP A 173 -7.80 36.86 -2.10
CA ASP A 173 -6.39 37.04 -1.75
C ASP A 173 -5.94 35.92 -0.82
N ILE A 174 -5.06 35.06 -1.31
CA ILE A 174 -4.61 33.85 -0.62
C ILE A 174 -3.92 34.18 0.69
N VAL A 175 -3.16 35.28 0.76
CA VAL A 175 -2.44 35.66 1.98
C VAL A 175 -3.41 36.15 3.05
N VAL A 176 -4.43 36.91 2.66
CA VAL A 176 -5.49 37.40 3.55
C VAL A 176 -6.38 36.24 4.01
N THR A 177 -6.78 35.36 3.09
CA THR A 177 -7.56 34.16 3.39
C THR A 177 -6.80 33.23 4.35
N LEU A 178 -5.50 32.96 4.11
CA LEU A 178 -4.68 32.13 5.02
C LEU A 178 -4.49 32.78 6.39
N THR A 179 -4.46 34.10 6.49
CA THR A 179 -4.31 34.78 7.78
C THR A 179 -5.62 34.82 8.56
N GLN A 180 -6.76 35.11 7.92
CA GLN A 180 -8.08 35.15 8.55
C GLN A 180 -8.62 33.75 8.90
N LEU A 181 -8.43 32.77 8.01
CA LEU A 181 -8.86 31.37 8.21
C LEU A 181 -7.75 30.49 8.82
N SER A 182 -6.71 31.09 9.40
CA SER A 182 -5.59 30.34 9.98
C SER A 182 -6.03 29.29 11.01
N ALA A 183 -6.93 29.65 11.93
CA ALA A 183 -7.43 28.71 12.94
C ALA A 183 -8.30 27.59 12.32
N PRO A 184 -9.32 27.87 11.48
CA PRO A 184 -10.06 26.83 10.76
C PRO A 184 -9.18 25.90 9.91
N LEU A 185 -8.19 26.43 9.20
CA LEU A 185 -7.26 25.63 8.39
C LEU A 185 -6.38 24.72 9.25
N MET A 186 -5.97 25.18 10.43
CA MET A 186 -5.24 24.34 11.40
C MET A 186 -6.13 23.20 11.95
N PHE A 187 -7.43 23.44 12.16
CA PHE A 187 -8.35 22.37 12.54
C PHE A 187 -8.59 21.38 11.40
N ILE A 188 -8.76 21.85 10.16
CA ILE A 188 -8.92 20.98 8.99
C ILE A 188 -7.67 20.12 8.79
N THR A 189 -6.47 20.72 8.89
CA THR A 189 -5.20 19.97 8.81
C THR A 189 -5.07 18.95 9.94
N LEU A 190 -5.41 19.31 11.18
CA LEU A 190 -5.41 18.37 12.30
C LEU A 190 -6.40 17.21 12.07
N ILE A 191 -7.62 17.50 11.65
CA ILE A 191 -8.64 16.50 11.33
C ILE A 191 -8.13 15.59 10.21
N ALA A 192 -7.58 16.14 9.13
CA ALA A 192 -6.99 15.37 8.05
C ALA A 192 -5.87 14.45 8.56
N PHE A 193 -4.95 14.96 9.37
CA PHE A 193 -3.89 14.15 9.99
C PHE A 193 -4.46 13.01 10.83
N THR A 194 -5.41 13.30 11.71
CA THR A 194 -6.04 12.26 12.54
C THR A 194 -6.78 11.23 11.71
N ALA A 195 -7.43 11.63 10.62
CA ALA A 195 -8.07 10.74 9.67
C ALA A 195 -7.04 9.87 8.93
N TYR A 196 -5.91 10.42 8.48
CA TYR A 196 -4.85 9.63 7.85
C TYR A 196 -4.19 8.66 8.84
N VAL A 197 -3.99 9.07 10.09
CA VAL A 197 -3.44 8.19 11.14
C VAL A 197 -4.42 7.07 11.47
N SER A 198 -5.72 7.37 11.59
CA SER A 198 -6.74 6.34 11.86
C SER A 198 -6.86 5.36 10.70
N VAL A 199 -6.77 5.84 9.46
CA VAL A 199 -6.70 5.01 8.24
C VAL A 199 -5.47 4.11 8.27
N CYS A 200 -4.29 4.64 8.54
CA CYS A 200 -3.06 3.85 8.64
C CYS A 200 -3.16 2.78 9.74
N HIS A 201 -3.75 3.13 10.88
CA HIS A 201 -3.96 2.20 11.98
C HIS A 201 -4.95 1.09 11.60
N ALA A 202 -6.11 1.45 11.04
CA ALA A 202 -7.11 0.49 10.57
C ALA A 202 -6.53 -0.50 9.55
N LEU A 203 -5.72 0.00 8.62
CA LEU A 203 -5.01 -0.83 7.64
C LEU A 203 -4.00 -1.78 8.28
N SER A 204 -3.21 -1.30 9.23
CA SER A 204 -2.24 -2.15 9.93
C SER A 204 -2.91 -3.26 10.74
N THR A 205 -4.08 -2.98 11.31
CA THR A 205 -4.87 -3.96 12.04
C THR A 205 -5.47 -4.97 11.08
N LEU A 206 -6.09 -4.50 9.99
CA LEU A 206 -6.72 -5.36 8.99
C LEU A 206 -5.70 -6.27 8.30
N SER A 207 -4.50 -5.76 7.98
CA SER A 207 -3.47 -6.59 7.38
C SER A 207 -2.91 -7.63 8.33
N ARG A 208 -2.79 -7.30 9.63
CA ARG A 208 -2.45 -8.27 10.66
C ARG A 208 -3.52 -9.35 10.80
N GLU A 209 -4.79 -8.97 10.76
CA GLU A 209 -5.91 -9.93 10.80
C GLU A 209 -5.93 -10.84 9.56
N ASN A 210 -5.70 -10.30 8.37
CA ASN A 210 -5.65 -11.10 7.14
C ASN A 210 -4.45 -12.07 7.15
N ALA A 211 -3.28 -11.63 7.60
CA ALA A 211 -2.11 -12.50 7.74
C ALA A 211 -2.39 -13.66 8.73
N LEU A 212 -3.03 -13.36 9.87
CA LEU A 212 -3.42 -14.38 10.84
C LEU A 212 -4.47 -15.36 10.28
N ARG A 213 -5.43 -14.87 9.48
CA ARG A 213 -6.42 -15.72 8.81
C ARG A 213 -5.78 -16.64 7.78
N GLU A 214 -4.85 -16.14 6.97
CA GLU A 214 -4.10 -16.96 6.02
C GLU A 214 -3.26 -18.03 6.72
N ASP A 215 -2.58 -17.67 7.82
CA ASP A 215 -1.79 -18.64 8.59
C ASP A 215 -2.68 -19.70 9.24
N LYS A 216 -3.86 -19.32 9.74
CA LYS A 216 -4.84 -20.26 10.27
C LYS A 216 -5.35 -21.22 9.20
N LEU A 217 -5.74 -20.72 8.03
CA LEU A 217 -6.16 -21.55 6.89
C LEU A 217 -5.06 -22.53 6.46
N ARG A 218 -3.79 -22.10 6.47
CA ARG A 218 -2.65 -22.98 6.18
C ARG A 218 -2.44 -24.04 7.26
N ALA A 219 -2.62 -23.69 8.52
CA ALA A 219 -2.52 -24.64 9.63
C ALA A 219 -3.64 -25.68 9.57
N ASP A 220 -4.87 -25.25 9.34
CA ASP A 220 -6.04 -26.13 9.20
C ASP A 220 -5.87 -27.09 8.00
N ASN A 221 -5.47 -26.57 6.82
CA ASN A 221 -5.16 -27.42 5.66
C ASN A 221 -4.05 -28.46 5.92
N ARG A 222 -2.99 -28.07 6.66
CA ARG A 222 -1.92 -29.01 7.03
C ARG A 222 -2.43 -30.10 7.96
N GLN A 223 -3.32 -29.74 8.89
CA GLN A 223 -3.93 -30.70 9.79
C GLN A 223 -4.81 -31.70 9.03
N GLU A 224 -5.62 -31.24 8.08
CA GLU A 224 -6.44 -32.12 7.24
C GLU A 224 -5.60 -33.11 6.41
N ILE A 225 -4.49 -32.63 5.82
CA ILE A 225 -3.57 -33.49 5.07
C ILE A 225 -2.96 -34.55 5.98
N LEU A 226 -2.47 -34.17 7.16
CA LEU A 226 -1.89 -35.11 8.13
C LEU A 226 -2.93 -36.14 8.62
N GLN A 227 -4.17 -35.73 8.85
CA GLN A 227 -5.25 -36.65 9.23
C GLN A 227 -5.57 -37.65 8.11
N SER A 228 -5.56 -37.19 6.85
CA SER A 228 -5.74 -38.06 5.69
C SER A 228 -4.61 -39.08 5.55
N GLU A 229 -3.36 -38.65 5.73
CA GLU A 229 -2.19 -39.54 5.71
C GLU A 229 -2.27 -40.59 6.84
N LEU A 230 -2.61 -40.18 8.06
CA LEU A 230 -2.78 -41.10 9.19
C LEU A 230 -3.89 -42.12 8.94
N ALA A 231 -5.05 -41.68 8.42
CA ALA A 231 -6.15 -42.58 8.08
C ALA A 231 -5.73 -43.62 7.02
N SER A 232 -4.99 -43.19 5.99
CA SER A 232 -4.46 -44.11 4.96
C SER A 232 -3.47 -45.13 5.54
N GLN A 233 -2.65 -44.72 6.51
CA GLN A 233 -1.68 -45.59 7.17
C GLN A 233 -2.38 -46.59 8.11
N GLU A 234 -3.41 -46.16 8.82
CA GLU A 234 -4.24 -47.04 9.66
C GLU A 234 -4.94 -48.11 8.81
N ASP A 235 -5.50 -47.74 7.66
CA ASP A 235 -6.10 -48.69 6.72
C ASP A 235 -5.06 -49.67 6.17
N PHE A 236 -3.85 -49.22 5.84
CA PHE A 236 -2.75 -50.10 5.44
C PHE A 236 -2.36 -51.09 6.54
N VAL A 237 -2.24 -50.63 7.78
CA VAL A 237 -1.94 -51.49 8.94
C VAL A 237 -3.08 -52.48 9.18
N ARG A 238 -4.34 -52.07 9.02
CA ARG A 238 -5.51 -52.95 9.14
C ARG A 238 -5.48 -54.05 8.08
N MET A 239 -5.24 -53.69 6.82
CA MET A 239 -5.10 -54.64 5.72
C MET A 239 -3.93 -55.61 5.93
N ALA A 240 -2.76 -55.11 6.36
CA ALA A 240 -1.60 -55.95 6.67
C ALA A 240 -1.86 -56.92 7.84
N LYS A 241 -2.61 -56.47 8.86
CA LYS A 241 -3.01 -57.32 10.00
C LYS A 241 -3.98 -58.42 9.56
N GLN A 242 -4.95 -58.11 8.71
CA GLN A 242 -5.87 -59.08 8.11
C GLN A 242 -5.10 -60.10 7.28
N SER A 243 -4.24 -59.66 6.36
CA SER A 243 -3.40 -60.55 5.55
C SER A 243 -2.53 -61.48 6.40
N ARG A 244 -1.89 -60.96 7.47
CA ARG A 244 -1.14 -61.81 8.42
C ARG A 244 -2.02 -62.82 9.15
N HIS A 245 -3.24 -62.45 9.51
CA HIS A 245 -4.19 -63.34 10.16
C HIS A 245 -4.59 -64.47 9.21
N ASP A 246 -4.91 -64.14 7.96
CA ASP A 246 -5.32 -65.10 6.94
C ASP A 246 -4.19 -66.06 6.58
N LEU A 247 -2.94 -65.56 6.49
CA LEU A 247 -1.74 -66.40 6.33
C LEU A 247 -1.54 -67.37 7.50
N ARG A 248 -1.78 -66.93 8.75
CA ARG A 248 -1.70 -67.81 9.93
C ARG A 248 -2.79 -68.87 9.90
N HIS A 249 -4.01 -68.50 9.53
CA HIS A 249 -5.12 -69.43 9.40
C HIS A 249 -4.85 -70.46 8.28
N HIS A 250 -4.33 -70.01 7.15
CA HIS A 250 -3.92 -70.89 6.05
C HIS A 250 -2.82 -71.87 6.47
N ASN A 251 -1.77 -71.38 7.14
CA ASN A 251 -0.70 -72.23 7.66
C ASN A 251 -1.22 -73.25 8.69
N ALA A 252 -2.18 -72.85 9.54
CA ALA A 252 -2.79 -73.76 10.51
C ALA A 252 -3.63 -74.85 9.84
N LEU A 253 -4.42 -74.51 8.81
CA LEU A 253 -5.16 -75.50 8.01
C LEU A 253 -4.21 -76.48 7.30
N LEU A 254 -3.13 -75.98 6.71
CA LEU A 254 -2.10 -76.80 6.07
C LEU A 254 -1.47 -77.80 7.05
N ALA A 255 -1.15 -77.36 8.27
CA ALA A 255 -0.63 -78.23 9.30
C ALA A 255 -1.64 -79.33 9.70
N ASP A 256 -2.93 -79.00 9.84
CA ASP A 256 -3.99 -79.98 10.16
C ASP A 256 -4.19 -81.01 9.02
N TYR A 257 -4.12 -80.61 7.75
CA TYR A 257 -4.16 -81.56 6.62
C TYR A 257 -2.94 -82.50 6.60
N LEU A 258 -1.75 -81.98 6.91
CA LEU A 258 -0.51 -82.77 7.00
C LEU A 258 -0.55 -83.76 8.17
N ASP A 259 -1.07 -83.36 9.33
CA ASP A 259 -1.16 -84.21 10.53
C ASP A 259 -2.14 -85.39 10.34
N ARG A 260 -3.18 -85.19 9.50
CA ARG A 260 -4.14 -86.23 9.11
C ARG A 260 -3.64 -87.15 7.99
N GLY A 261 -2.48 -86.87 7.39
CA GLY A 261 -1.90 -87.64 6.29
C GLY A 261 -2.60 -87.46 4.93
N ASP A 262 -3.46 -86.44 4.78
CA ASP A 262 -4.20 -86.16 3.54
C ASP A 262 -3.40 -85.24 2.60
N ILE A 263 -2.49 -85.86 1.85
CA ILE A 263 -1.56 -85.17 0.93
C ILE A 263 -2.32 -84.53 -0.25
N ASP A 264 -3.39 -85.15 -0.73
CA ASP A 264 -4.20 -84.64 -1.85
C ASP A 264 -5.00 -83.39 -1.46
N GLY A 265 -5.56 -83.36 -0.24
CA GLY A 265 -6.26 -82.18 0.31
C GLY A 265 -5.33 -80.97 0.50
N ALA A 266 -4.11 -81.21 0.99
CA ALA A 266 -3.09 -80.17 1.14
C ALA A 266 -2.66 -79.56 -0.22
N GLN A 267 -2.46 -80.41 -1.24
CA GLN A 267 -2.03 -79.97 -2.56
C GLN A 267 -3.09 -79.10 -3.27
N ARG A 268 -4.37 -79.42 -3.10
CA ARG A 268 -5.49 -78.59 -3.58
C ARG A 268 -5.57 -77.23 -2.92
N ASN A 269 -5.34 -77.17 -1.61
CA ASN A 269 -5.42 -75.93 -0.84
C ASN A 269 -4.30 -74.94 -1.21
N ILE A 270 -3.09 -75.46 -1.50
CA ILE A 270 -1.96 -74.67 -2.02
C ILE A 270 -2.29 -74.13 -3.41
N PHE A 271 -2.77 -74.98 -4.33
CA PHE A 271 -3.05 -74.59 -5.72
C PHE A 271 -4.12 -73.50 -5.83
N CYS A 272 -5.19 -73.59 -5.03
CA CYS A 272 -6.26 -72.58 -5.02
C CYS A 272 -5.81 -71.20 -4.52
N ASN A 273 -4.84 -71.14 -3.62
CA ASN A 273 -4.39 -69.87 -3.03
C ASN A 273 -3.41 -69.12 -3.96
N THR A 274 -2.58 -69.84 -4.73
CA THR A 274 -1.67 -69.25 -5.74
C THR A 274 -2.36 -68.58 -6.93
N THR A 275 -3.63 -68.87 -7.17
CA THR A 275 -4.42 -68.27 -8.28
C THR A 275 -5.13 -66.96 -7.91
N LEU A 276 -5.07 -66.53 -6.65
CA LEU A 276 -5.77 -65.35 -6.13
C LEU A 276 -4.85 -64.16 -5.77
N THR A 277 -3.54 -64.29 -5.96
CA THR A 277 -2.54 -63.20 -5.90
C THR A 277 -2.21 -62.70 -7.30
#